data_AF-H2C2B3-F1
#
_entry.id   AF-H2C2B3-F1
#
_cell.length_a   1.000
_cell.length_b   1.000
_cell.length_c   1.000
_cell.angle_alpha   90.00
_cell.angle_beta   90.00
_cell.angle_gamma   90.00
#
_symmetry.space_group_name_H-M   'P 1'
#
loop_
_entity.id
_entity.type
_entity.pdbx_description
1 polymer ?
#
loop_
_entity_poly.entity_id
_entity_poly.type
_entity_poly.pdbx_seq_one_letter_code
_entity_poly.pdbx_strand_id
1 'polypeptide(L)'
;MKYGFIPLDRLLEVMEINSDGKYIFDSKGRDDLEHFLIARYHMYSAVYNHPVIGIMNGIMAYTIAKMIDDNIITREEIEDCEKLVNFTDDALLFKLKNVSSRAEYKHLYEALYLRKKYKKIILERQRVSLRGS
;
A
#
# COMPACT_ATOMS: atom_id res chain seq x y z
N MET A 1 13.77 -5.08 -10.01
CA MET A 1 14.18 -5.34 -8.62
C MET A 1 15.03 -6.60 -8.62
N LYS A 2 16.34 -6.52 -8.35
CA LYS A 2 17.25 -7.68 -8.34
C LYS A 2 17.70 -8.11 -6.93
N TYR A 3 17.28 -7.39 -5.88
CA TYR A 3 17.72 -7.56 -4.49
C TYR A 3 16.65 -8.12 -3.54
N GLY A 4 15.52 -8.59 -4.06
CA GLY A 4 14.42 -9.16 -3.26
C GLY A 4 14.48 -10.68 -3.10
N PHE A 5 15.60 -11.32 -3.46
CA PHE A 5 15.75 -12.76 -3.30
C PHE A 5 15.92 -13.09 -1.83
N ILE A 6 14.88 -13.69 -1.25
CA ILE A 6 14.88 -14.20 0.11
C ILE A 6 15.05 -15.72 0.00
N PRO A 7 16.15 -16.32 0.50
CA PRO A 7 16.31 -17.77 0.53
C PRO A 7 15.41 -18.36 1.64
N LEU A 8 14.11 -18.42 1.38
CA LEU A 8 13.11 -18.88 2.34
C LEU A 8 13.37 -20.31 2.80
N ASP A 9 13.81 -21.18 1.90
CA ASP A 9 14.10 -22.58 2.22
C ASP A 9 15.17 -22.70 3.31
N ARG A 10 16.27 -21.95 3.18
CA ARG A 10 17.35 -21.95 4.16
C ARG A 10 16.93 -21.31 5.50
N LEU A 11 16.08 -20.28 5.46
CA LEU A 11 15.52 -19.68 6.68
C LEU A 11 14.61 -20.65 7.44
N LEU A 12 13.86 -21.49 6.72
CA LEU A 12 13.00 -22.51 7.34
C LEU A 12 13.83 -23.66 7.92
N GLU A 13 14.90 -24.07 7.25
CA GLU A 13 15.82 -25.13 7.74
C GLU A 13 16.49 -24.76 9.06
N VAL A 14 16.82 -23.48 9.26
CA VAL A 14 17.50 -22.99 10.47
C VAL A 14 16.54 -22.46 11.53
N MET A 15 15.23 -22.52 11.29
CA MET A 15 14.19 -22.10 12.22
C MET A 15 13.73 -23.28 13.09
N GLU A 16 13.74 -23.07 14.40
CA GLU A 16 13.34 -24.08 15.39
C GLU A 16 12.33 -23.49 16.37
N ILE A 17 11.61 -24.36 17.07
CA ILE A 17 10.71 -23.97 18.15
C ILE A 17 11.37 -24.36 19.48
N ASN A 18 11.57 -23.38 20.36
CA ASN A 18 12.16 -23.63 21.67
C ASN A 18 11.15 -24.24 22.66
N SER A 19 11.61 -24.60 23.86
CA SER A 19 10.77 -25.16 24.93
C SER A 19 9.60 -24.28 25.36
N ASP A 20 9.70 -22.98 25.13
CA ASP A 20 8.65 -22.00 25.44
C ASP A 20 7.66 -21.78 24.28
N GLY A 21 7.77 -22.57 23.19
CA GLY A 21 6.93 -22.43 22.01
C GLY A 21 7.26 -21.24 21.12
N LYS A 22 8.44 -20.62 21.27
CA LYS A 22 8.89 -19.48 20.46
C LYS A 22 9.76 -19.94 19.31
N TYR A 23 9.57 -19.29 18.16
CA TYR A 23 10.49 -19.43 17.03
C TYR A 23 11.84 -18.83 17.37
N ILE A 24 12.88 -19.63 17.21
CA ILE A 24 14.29 -19.26 17.34
C ILE A 24 15.00 -19.67 16.05
N PHE A 25 16.17 -19.07 15.78
CA PHE A 25 17.00 -19.43 14.64
C PHE A 25 18.35 -19.93 15.14
N ASP A 26 18.86 -21.02 14.58
CA ASP A 26 20.23 -21.48 14.85
C ASP A 26 21.20 -20.36 14.46
N SER A 27 22.23 -20.17 15.27
CA SER A 27 23.43 -19.37 14.99
C SER A 27 23.98 -19.55 13.56
N LYS A 28 23.88 -20.76 12.98
CA LYS A 28 24.30 -21.05 11.59
C LYS A 28 23.49 -20.32 10.52
N GLY A 29 22.26 -19.92 10.84
CA GLY A 29 21.35 -19.17 9.97
C GLY A 29 21.45 -17.65 10.10
N ARG A 30 22.45 -17.14 10.83
CA ARG A 30 22.62 -15.70 11.07
C ARG A 30 22.70 -14.91 9.76
N ASP A 31 23.55 -15.33 8.84
CA ASP A 31 23.74 -14.62 7.57
C ASP A 31 22.45 -14.60 6.74
N ASP A 32 21.68 -15.69 6.76
CA ASP A 32 20.39 -15.76 6.05
C ASP A 32 19.37 -14.79 6.64
N LEU A 33 19.35 -14.68 7.97
CA LEU A 33 18.49 -13.72 8.67
C LEU A 33 18.91 -12.28 8.37
N GLU A 34 20.21 -11.98 8.35
CA GLU A 34 20.72 -10.66 7.96
C GLU A 34 20.33 -10.31 6.51
N HIS A 35 20.50 -11.25 5.57
CA HIS A 35 20.06 -11.08 4.18
C HIS A 35 18.55 -10.86 4.07
N PHE A 36 17.74 -11.59 4.84
CA PHE A 36 16.29 -11.39 4.89
C PHE A 36 15.93 -9.98 5.38
N LEU A 37 16.56 -9.50 6.45
CA LEU A 37 16.30 -8.17 6.99
C LEU A 37 16.70 -7.07 6.00
N ILE A 38 17.82 -7.24 5.30
CA ILE A 38 18.26 -6.32 4.24
C ILE A 38 17.28 -6.34 3.05
N ALA A 39 16.87 -7.52 2.59
CA ALA A 39 15.87 -7.65 1.53
C ALA A 39 14.55 -6.97 1.92
N ARG A 40 14.08 -7.18 3.15
CA ARG A 40 12.89 -6.52 3.71
C ARG A 40 13.06 -5.00 3.70
N TYR A 41 14.20 -4.48 4.17
CA TYR A 41 14.49 -3.05 4.14
C TYR A 41 14.42 -2.47 2.71
N HIS A 42 15.03 -3.14 1.73
CA HIS A 42 14.97 -2.72 0.33
C HIS A 42 13.55 -2.74 -0.24
N MET A 43 12.73 -3.74 0.10
CA MET A 43 11.32 -3.80 -0.30
C MET A 43 10.53 -2.59 0.24
N TYR A 44 10.72 -2.24 1.51
CA TYR A 44 10.08 -1.05 2.09
C TYR A 44 10.53 0.23 1.41
N SER A 45 11.84 0.42 1.24
CA SER A 45 12.37 1.64 0.65
C SER A 45 11.99 1.82 -0.83
N ALA A 46 12.03 0.75 -1.62
CA ALA A 46 11.93 0.86 -3.08
C ALA A 46 10.51 0.62 -3.62
N VAL A 47 9.71 -0.22 -2.96
CA VAL A 47 8.35 -0.56 -3.42
C VAL A 47 7.30 -0.01 -2.48
N TYR A 48 7.24 -0.43 -1.22
CA TYR A 48 6.09 -0.07 -0.37
C TYR A 48 6.00 1.43 -0.11
N ASN A 49 7.14 2.12 0.06
CA ASN A 49 7.18 3.57 0.28
C ASN A 49 7.41 4.36 -1.01
N HIS A 50 7.23 3.75 -2.19
CA HIS A 50 7.43 4.46 -3.44
C HIS A 50 6.45 5.65 -3.53
N PRO A 51 6.92 6.89 -3.76
CA PRO A 51 6.08 8.08 -3.67
C PRO A 51 4.83 8.06 -4.57
N VAL A 52 4.93 7.44 -5.74
CA VAL A 52 3.78 7.29 -6.66
C VAL A 52 2.72 6.35 -6.08
N ILE A 53 3.10 5.27 -5.40
CA ILE A 53 2.15 4.35 -4.75
C ILE A 53 1.40 5.09 -3.64
N GLY A 54 2.11 5.86 -2.81
CA GLY A 54 1.49 6.68 -1.77
C GLY A 54 0.45 7.65 -2.32
N ILE A 55 0.74 8.32 -3.44
CA ILE A 55 -0.23 9.23 -4.10
C ILE A 55 -1.44 8.46 -4.61
N MET A 56 -1.23 7.36 -5.34
CA MET A 56 -2.32 6.57 -5.91
C MET A 56 -3.23 5.99 -4.82
N ASN A 57 -2.65 5.49 -3.73
CA ASN A 57 -3.40 5.01 -2.57
C ASN A 57 -4.22 6.14 -1.94
N GLY A 58 -3.64 7.35 -1.81
CA GLY A 58 -4.36 8.51 -1.30
C GLY A 58 -5.54 8.92 -2.19
N ILE A 59 -5.34 8.95 -3.51
CA ILE A 59 -6.42 9.24 -4.48
C ILE A 59 -7.50 8.17 -4.41
N MET A 60 -7.12 6.88 -4.34
CA MET A 60 -8.07 5.77 -4.26
C MET A 60 -8.89 5.82 -2.97
N ALA A 61 -8.24 6.02 -1.82
CA ALA A 61 -8.91 6.15 -0.53
C ALA A 61 -9.89 7.33 -0.51
N TYR A 62 -9.47 8.49 -1.01
CA TYR A 62 -10.35 9.66 -1.17
C TYR A 62 -11.54 9.36 -2.09
N THR A 63 -11.28 8.69 -3.22
CA THR A 63 -12.33 8.33 -4.19
C THR A 63 -13.37 7.41 -3.56
N ILE A 64 -12.95 6.37 -2.84
CA ILE A 64 -13.86 5.46 -2.12
C ILE A 64 -14.66 6.23 -1.07
N ALA A 65 -13.99 7.03 -0.23
CA ALA A 65 -14.66 7.82 0.80
C ALA A 65 -15.72 8.78 0.21
N LYS A 66 -15.38 9.45 -0.89
CA LYS A 66 -16.32 10.34 -1.60
C LYS A 66 -17.49 9.56 -2.19
N MET A 67 -17.25 8.39 -2.78
CA MET A 67 -18.32 7.55 -3.33
C MET A 67 -19.26 7.03 -2.23
N ILE A 68 -18.76 6.83 -1.00
CA ILE A 68 -19.59 6.51 0.16
C ILE A 68 -20.43 7.73 0.57
N ASP A 69 -19.82 8.91 0.66
CA ASP A 69 -20.50 10.16 1.02
C ASP A 69 -21.62 10.52 0.02
N ASP A 70 -21.37 10.34 -1.27
CA ASP A 70 -22.34 10.57 -2.35
C ASP A 70 -23.33 9.39 -2.54
N ASN A 71 -23.34 8.38 -1.65
CA ASN A 71 -24.17 7.16 -1.72
C ASN A 71 -24.04 6.33 -3.02
N ILE A 72 -22.91 6.42 -3.72
CA ILE A 72 -22.58 5.54 -4.87
C ILE A 72 -22.11 4.17 -4.38
N ILE A 73 -21.36 4.14 -3.27
CA ILE A 73 -21.09 2.94 -2.48
C ILE A 73 -21.99 3.04 -1.27
N THR A 74 -22.94 2.12 -1.15
CA THR A 74 -23.86 2.10 -0.03
C THR A 74 -23.17 1.53 1.20
N ARG A 75 -23.64 1.93 2.39
CA ARG A 75 -23.12 1.41 3.66
C ARG A 75 -23.34 -0.11 3.78
N GLU A 76 -24.43 -0.63 3.24
CA GLU A 76 -24.73 -2.06 3.25
C GLU A 76 -23.68 -2.87 2.45
N GLU A 77 -23.16 -2.33 1.35
CA GLU A 77 -22.10 -2.98 0.56
C GLU A 77 -20.78 -3.18 1.31
N ILE A 78 -20.55 -2.42 2.39
CA ILE A 78 -19.31 -2.49 3.18
C ILE A 78 -19.51 -3.08 4.57
N GLU A 79 -20.73 -3.09 5.11
CA GLU A 79 -21.05 -3.64 6.43
C GLU A 79 -21.59 -5.09 6.36
N ASP A 80 -22.23 -5.48 5.26
CA ASP A 80 -22.72 -6.85 5.07
C ASP A 80 -21.61 -7.75 4.52
N CYS A 81 -21.35 -8.88 5.19
CA CYS A 81 -20.27 -9.79 4.80
C CYS A 81 -20.47 -10.43 3.42
N GLU A 82 -21.69 -10.76 3.02
CA GLU A 82 -21.96 -11.38 1.71
C GLU A 82 -21.80 -10.34 0.59
N LYS A 83 -22.17 -9.09 0.83
CA LYS A 83 -21.96 -8.00 -0.13
C LYS A 83 -20.49 -7.56 -0.18
N LEU A 84 -19.79 -7.58 0.95
CA LEU A 84 -18.37 -7.22 1.02
C LEU A 84 -17.50 -8.14 0.15
N VAL A 85 -17.87 -9.41 -0.02
CA VAL A 85 -17.19 -10.33 -0.96
C VAL A 85 -17.19 -9.79 -2.40
N ASN A 86 -18.24 -9.05 -2.78
CA ASN A 86 -18.37 -8.42 -4.09
C ASN A 86 -17.73 -7.02 -4.16
N PHE A 87 -17.19 -6.51 -3.04
CA PHE A 87 -16.47 -5.24 -2.98
C PHE A 87 -15.03 -5.41 -3.47
N THR A 88 -14.88 -5.63 -4.77
CA THR A 88 -13.61 -5.87 -5.46
C THR A 88 -13.12 -4.64 -6.21
N ASP A 89 -11.85 -4.66 -6.65
CA ASP A 89 -11.27 -3.62 -7.50
C ASP A 89 -12.07 -3.39 -8.79
N ASP A 90 -12.55 -4.47 -9.43
CA ASP A 90 -13.37 -4.40 -10.63
C ASP A 90 -14.72 -3.72 -10.36
N ALA A 91 -15.38 -4.07 -9.25
CA ALA A 91 -16.65 -3.47 -8.85
C ALA A 91 -16.48 -1.97 -8.56
N LEU A 92 -15.42 -1.60 -7.83
CA LEU A 92 -15.08 -0.21 -7.56
C LEU A 92 -14.80 0.57 -8.84
N LEU A 93 -13.99 0.01 -9.74
CA LEU A 93 -13.65 0.65 -11.01
C LEU A 93 -14.88 0.82 -11.91
N PHE A 94 -15.77 -0.16 -11.93
CA PHE A 94 -17.03 -0.07 -12.68
C PHE A 94 -17.94 1.02 -12.12
N LYS A 95 -18.11 1.09 -10.79
CA LYS A 95 -18.86 2.18 -10.14
C LYS A 95 -18.24 3.54 -10.46
N LEU A 96 -16.92 3.69 -10.37
CA LEU A 96 -16.21 4.92 -10.71
C LEU A 96 -16.39 5.30 -12.17
N LYS A 97 -16.32 4.33 -13.08
CA LYS A 97 -16.57 4.54 -14.52
C LYS A 97 -17.98 5.07 -14.77
N ASN A 98 -18.99 4.53 -14.09
CA ASN A 98 -20.39 4.96 -14.26
C ASN A 98 -20.64 6.40 -13.80
N VAL A 99 -19.84 6.91 -12.86
CA VAL A 99 -19.93 8.30 -12.40
C VAL A 99 -18.87 9.22 -13.03
N SER A 100 -17.99 8.70 -13.89
CA SER A 100 -16.86 9.44 -14.47
C SER A 100 -17.25 10.62 -15.38
N SER A 101 -18.50 10.69 -15.83
CA SER A 101 -19.05 11.82 -16.57
C SER A 101 -19.24 13.07 -15.69
N ARG A 102 -19.37 12.89 -14.37
CA ARG A 102 -19.49 13.98 -13.40
C ARG A 102 -18.13 14.65 -13.20
N ALA A 103 -18.09 15.98 -13.17
CA ALA A 103 -16.85 16.75 -13.15
C ALA A 103 -15.96 16.40 -11.93
N GLU A 104 -16.58 16.18 -10.78
CA GLU A 104 -15.96 15.82 -9.50
C GLU A 104 -15.40 14.38 -9.44
N TYR A 105 -15.75 13.52 -10.41
CA TYR A 105 -15.25 12.14 -10.52
C TYR A 105 -14.36 11.92 -11.74
N LYS A 106 -14.51 12.74 -12.78
CA LYS A 106 -13.73 12.63 -14.02
C LYS A 106 -12.23 12.65 -13.74
N HIS A 107 -11.76 13.60 -12.93
CA HIS A 107 -10.34 13.71 -12.61
C HIS A 107 -9.82 12.54 -11.76
N LEU A 108 -10.67 11.90 -10.94
CA LEU A 108 -10.33 10.72 -10.15
C LEU A 108 -10.23 9.47 -11.03
N TYR A 109 -11.18 9.29 -11.94
CA TYR A 109 -11.14 8.22 -12.95
C TYR A 109 -9.91 8.34 -13.87
N GLU A 110 -9.61 9.54 -14.38
CA GLU A 110 -8.41 9.79 -15.17
C GLU A 110 -7.12 9.49 -14.37
N ALA A 111 -7.12 9.77 -13.07
CA ALA A 111 -6.00 9.46 -12.19
C ALA A 111 -5.75 7.96 -12.08
N LEU A 112 -6.79 7.23 -11.69
CA LEU A 112 -6.70 5.83 -11.27
C LEU A 112 -6.63 4.89 -12.47
N TYR A 113 -7.47 5.12 -13.48
CA TYR A 113 -7.56 4.25 -14.65
C TYR A 113 -6.56 4.64 -15.74
N LEU A 114 -6.50 5.92 -16.13
CA LEU A 114 -5.60 6.39 -17.19
C LEU A 114 -4.19 6.74 -16.69
N ARG A 115 -3.95 6.60 -15.37
CA ARG A 115 -2.68 6.94 -14.72
C ARG A 115 -2.24 8.38 -14.98
N LYS A 116 -3.19 9.31 -15.11
CA LYS A 116 -2.89 10.73 -15.28
C LYS A 116 -2.34 11.30 -13.98
N LYS A 117 -1.06 11.67 -14.00
CA LYS A 117 -0.31 12.04 -12.79
C LYS A 117 -0.84 13.34 -12.16
N TYR A 118 -1.09 13.29 -10.86
CA TYR A 118 -1.23 14.48 -10.03
C TYR A 118 0.17 15.03 -9.78
N LYS A 119 0.39 16.32 -10.02
CA LYS A 119 1.65 16.96 -9.63
C LYS A 119 1.71 17.00 -8.11
N LYS A 120 2.64 16.25 -7.51
CA LYS A 120 2.94 16.35 -6.08
C LYS A 120 3.54 17.73 -5.81
N ILE A 121 2.88 18.54 -5.01
CA ILE A 121 3.56 19.65 -4.32
C ILE A 121 4.14 19.04 -3.05
N ILE A 122 5.45 18.85 -3.02
CA ILE A 122 6.15 18.44 -1.81
C ILE A 122 6.20 19.69 -0.92
N LEU A 123 5.34 19.75 0.11
CA LEU A 123 5.50 20.69 1.21
C LEU A 123 6.63 20.17 2.12
N GLU A 124 7.86 20.32 1.66
CA GLU A 124 9.00 20.25 2.58
C GLU A 124 8.92 21.46 3.50
N ARG A 125 8.50 21.21 4.75
CA ARG A 125 8.52 22.21 5.82
C ARG A 125 9.90 22.88 5.85
N GLN A 126 9.87 24.20 5.79
CA GLN A 126 10.89 25.10 6.31
C GLN A 126 11.52 24.52 7.61
N ARG A 127 12.67 23.87 7.47
CA ARG A 127 13.59 23.56 8.58
C ARG A 127 14.93 24.26 8.32
N VAL A 128 14.88 25.49 7.83
CA VAL A 128 16.03 26.39 7.73
C VAL A 128 15.51 27.81 8.00
N SER A 129 15.46 28.23 9.27
CA SER A 129 15.46 29.64 9.74
C SER A 129 15.07 29.80 11.22
N LEU A 130 15.58 28.96 12.14
CA LEU A 130 15.51 29.25 13.60
C LEU A 130 16.85 28.99 14.32
N ARG A 131 17.96 29.00 13.59
CA ARG A 131 19.31 29.16 14.16
C ARG A 131 19.88 30.46 13.59
N GLY A 132 19.41 31.56 14.14
CA GLY A 132 19.74 32.92 13.74
C GLY A 132 19.13 33.88 14.73
N SER A 133 19.59 33.82 15.97
CA SER A 133 19.43 34.82 17.02
C SER A 133 20.61 34.68 17.96
#